data_AF-A0A9N9H0W5-F1
#
_entry.id   AF-A0A9N9H0W5-F1
#
_cell.length_a   1.000
_cell.length_b   1.000
_cell.length_c   1.000
_cell.angle_alpha   90.00
_cell.angle_beta   90.00
_cell.angle_gamma   90.00
#
_symmetry.space_group_name_H-M   'P 1'
#
loop_
_entity.id
_entity.type
_entity.pdbx_description
1 polymer ?
#
loop_
_entity_poly.entity_id
_entity_poly.type
_entity_poly.pdbx_seq_one_letter_code
_entity_poly.pdbx_strand_id
1 'polypeptide(L)'
;CGPILRDPPLDSRKCFEGVEQTLNGLASFSPTLSNPFSMNRKGENGTTISLMDPEMCIDHCADYLFAYAALKNSAECYCGNDSVTVYYNNPSNGTCNSTCAGNPNLTCGGENAFKVYSTITNSHYSYGQNININKKLELISKNSDPRYQGCFQDGPSCRTLNGTTPQVENSMTIDDCINICNQNSFKYAGLEDGHQCFCGNDYTVNGQASGAPNEQCSTSCVGNNSQICGGPFALSIYKVPNNSSTNSTLKIVGVVLGVLGGVLVLLFIARRIT
;
A
#
# COMPACT_ATOMS: atom_id res chain seq x y z
N CYS A 1 -16.94 7.27 -2.74
CA CYS A 1 -15.66 6.89 -2.15
C CYS A 1 -15.34 7.92 -1.09
N GLY A 2 -15.76 7.66 0.15
CA GLY A 2 -15.32 8.48 1.27
C GLY A 2 -14.00 7.91 1.78
N PRO A 3 -13.03 8.75 2.17
CA PRO A 3 -11.88 8.26 2.93
C PRO A 3 -12.39 7.61 4.22
N ILE A 4 -11.64 6.62 4.74
CA ILE A 4 -11.79 6.23 6.14
C ILE A 4 -11.32 7.46 6.92
N LEU A 5 -12.24 8.11 7.64
CA LEU A 5 -11.91 9.27 8.45
C LEU A 5 -11.06 8.80 9.63
N ARG A 6 -9.74 8.95 9.56
CA ARG A 6 -8.89 8.90 10.74
C ARG A 6 -8.35 10.31 10.97
N ASP A 7 -8.53 10.80 12.18
CA ASP A 7 -8.04 12.14 12.52
C ASP A 7 -6.51 12.15 12.51
N PRO A 8 -5.85 13.03 11.72
CA PRO A 8 -4.40 13.12 11.73
C PRO A 8 -3.91 13.57 13.11
N PRO A 9 -2.73 13.07 13.57
CA PRO A 9 -2.21 13.38 14.90
C PRO A 9 -2.11 14.90 15.14
N LEU A 10 -2.68 15.30 16.28
CA LEU A 10 -3.11 16.67 16.62
C LEU A 10 -2.01 17.74 16.70
N ASP A 11 -0.72 17.40 16.70
CA ASP A 11 0.34 18.33 17.14
C ASP A 11 1.07 19.09 16.02
N SER A 12 0.68 18.95 14.75
CA SER A 12 1.49 19.49 13.65
C SER A 12 0.83 20.42 12.65
N ARG A 13 -0.47 20.74 12.77
CA ARG A 13 -1.22 21.62 11.83
C ARG A 13 -0.78 23.08 11.86
N LYS A 14 0.44 23.38 11.42
CA LYS A 14 0.98 24.75 11.35
C LYS A 14 0.93 25.25 9.91
N CYS A 15 0.41 26.47 9.75
CA CYS A 15 0.40 27.18 8.48
C CYS A 15 1.70 27.98 8.35
N PHE A 16 2.24 28.04 7.14
CA PHE A 16 3.55 28.62 6.89
C PHE A 16 3.60 29.26 5.50
N GLU A 17 4.13 30.48 5.40
CA GLU A 17 4.45 31.12 4.11
C GLU A 17 5.94 30.97 3.80
N GLY A 18 6.29 30.60 2.57
CA GLY A 18 7.69 30.39 2.18
C GLY A 18 7.89 29.91 0.75
N VAL A 19 9.14 29.99 0.27
CA VAL A 19 9.55 29.64 -1.10
C VAL A 19 9.92 28.15 -1.16
N GLU A 20 9.40 27.41 -2.15
CA GLU A 20 9.36 25.94 -2.33
C GLU A 20 10.63 25.11 -2.05
N GLN A 21 11.80 25.71 -1.87
CA GLN A 21 13.10 25.03 -1.93
C GLN A 21 13.40 24.09 -0.75
N THR A 22 12.77 24.22 0.42
CA THR A 22 13.07 23.40 1.62
C THR A 22 12.18 22.17 1.80
N LEU A 23 11.14 21.99 0.97
CA LEU A 23 10.24 20.83 0.98
C LEU A 23 10.39 19.98 -0.30
N ASN A 24 11.55 20.09 -0.97
CA ASN A 24 11.82 19.45 -2.25
C ASN A 24 12.44 18.05 -2.13
N GLY A 25 12.33 17.41 -0.95
CA GLY A 25 13.11 16.22 -0.58
C GLY A 25 13.08 15.13 -1.64
N LEU A 26 11.92 14.80 -2.19
CA LEU A 26 11.77 13.72 -3.20
C LEU A 26 12.55 13.99 -4.50
N ALA A 27 12.55 15.22 -5.00
CA ALA A 27 13.23 15.58 -6.26
C ALA A 27 14.77 15.58 -6.12
N SER A 28 15.27 15.71 -4.90
CA SER A 28 16.72 15.67 -4.62
C SER A 28 17.30 14.25 -4.58
N PHE A 29 16.46 13.22 -4.37
CA PHE A 29 16.89 11.83 -4.23
C PHE A 29 16.67 10.97 -5.50
N SER A 30 15.67 11.27 -6.34
CA SER A 30 15.51 10.58 -7.62
C SER A 30 14.72 11.41 -8.64
N PRO A 31 15.16 11.48 -9.91
CA PRO A 31 14.42 12.17 -10.97
C PRO A 31 13.11 11.47 -11.34
N THR A 32 12.85 10.24 -10.85
CA THR A 32 11.62 9.49 -11.13
C THR A 32 10.48 9.82 -10.16
N LEU A 33 10.78 10.45 -9.02
CA LEU A 33 9.78 10.75 -8.00
C LEU A 33 9.11 12.09 -8.32
N SER A 34 7.77 12.07 -8.31
CA SER A 34 6.98 13.28 -8.57
C SER A 34 7.06 14.24 -7.39
N ASN A 35 7.34 15.52 -7.67
CA ASN A 35 7.26 16.60 -6.70
C ASN A 35 6.67 17.86 -7.37
N PRO A 36 5.49 18.36 -6.94
CA PRO A 36 4.66 17.78 -5.89
C PRO A 36 4.11 16.40 -6.26
N PHE A 37 3.95 15.53 -5.26
CA PHE A 37 3.19 14.30 -5.43
C PHE A 37 1.69 14.63 -5.49
N SER A 38 0.97 13.92 -6.36
CA SER A 38 -0.49 14.01 -6.47
C SER A 38 -1.09 12.61 -6.51
N MET A 39 -1.96 12.32 -5.55
CA MET A 39 -2.71 11.07 -5.54
C MET A 39 -4.00 11.24 -6.36
N ASN A 40 -4.07 10.52 -7.48
CA ASN A 40 -5.14 10.65 -8.45
C ASN A 40 -5.68 9.27 -8.85
N ARG A 41 -6.99 9.20 -9.07
CA ARG A 41 -7.67 8.03 -9.66
C ARG A 41 -8.53 8.43 -10.86
N LYS A 42 -8.87 7.46 -11.71
CA LYS A 42 -9.84 7.64 -12.78
C LYS A 42 -11.28 7.51 -12.24
N GLY A 43 -12.13 8.47 -12.59
CA GLY A 43 -13.57 8.42 -12.38
C GLY A 43 -14.29 7.65 -13.48
N GLU A 44 -15.59 7.42 -13.28
CA GLU A 44 -16.46 6.62 -14.19
C GLU A 44 -16.49 7.15 -15.63
N ASN A 45 -16.30 8.46 -15.82
CA ASN A 45 -16.27 9.12 -17.13
C ASN A 45 -14.84 9.42 -17.64
N GLY A 46 -13.83 8.78 -17.06
CA GLY A 46 -12.42 9.03 -17.40
C GLY A 46 -11.85 10.33 -16.84
N THR A 47 -12.60 11.05 -16.01
CA THR A 47 -12.11 12.24 -15.30
C THR A 47 -11.08 11.87 -14.25
N THR A 48 -10.05 12.69 -14.08
CA THR A 48 -9.08 12.52 -12.99
C THR A 48 -9.66 13.10 -11.70
N ILE A 49 -9.72 12.30 -10.64
CA ILE A 49 -10.18 12.70 -9.32
C ILE A 49 -8.97 12.69 -8.38
N SER A 50 -8.62 13.84 -7.84
CA SER A 50 -7.60 13.93 -6.78
C SER A 50 -8.18 13.46 -5.46
N LEU A 51 -7.43 12.62 -4.76
CA LEU A 51 -7.76 12.08 -3.44
C LEU A 51 -6.91 12.73 -2.35
N MET A 52 -6.15 13.77 -2.67
CA MET A 52 -5.19 14.34 -1.75
C MET A 52 -5.85 15.01 -0.55
N ASP A 53 -5.41 14.60 0.64
CA ASP A 53 -5.76 15.19 1.91
C ASP A 53 -4.55 15.07 2.88
N PRO A 54 -4.65 15.55 4.14
CA PRO A 54 -3.56 15.48 5.09
C PRO A 54 -3.04 14.07 5.38
N GLU A 55 -3.93 13.10 5.57
CA GLU A 55 -3.55 11.74 5.93
C GLU A 55 -2.77 11.11 4.76
N MET A 56 -3.31 11.23 3.55
CA MET A 56 -2.69 10.74 2.32
C MET A 56 -1.28 11.31 2.08
N CYS A 57 -1.07 12.60 2.37
CA CYS A 57 0.24 13.23 2.23
C CYS A 57 1.21 12.80 3.33
N ILE A 58 0.72 12.69 4.59
CA ILE A 58 1.53 12.23 5.72
C ILE A 58 2.02 10.80 5.49
N ASP A 59 1.13 9.89 5.09
CA ASP A 59 1.47 8.47 4.89
C ASP A 59 2.44 8.31 3.72
N HIS A 60 2.20 9.02 2.61
CA HIS A 60 3.15 9.04 1.49
C HIS A 60 4.53 9.51 1.93
N CYS A 61 4.65 10.63 2.62
CA CYS A 61 5.96 11.12 3.07
C CYS A 61 6.61 10.19 4.11
N ALA A 62 5.82 9.57 4.99
CA ALA A 62 6.29 8.58 5.96
C ALA A 62 6.81 7.30 5.27
N ASP A 63 6.14 6.85 4.21
CA ASP A 63 6.57 5.72 3.38
C ASP A 63 7.94 5.97 2.76
N TYR A 64 8.25 7.22 2.40
CA TYR A 64 9.58 7.61 1.94
C TYR A 64 10.51 8.09 3.07
N LEU A 65 10.20 7.78 4.33
CA LEU A 65 11.04 8.08 5.49
C LEU A 65 11.36 9.58 5.67
N PHE A 66 10.51 10.47 5.16
CA PHE A 66 10.63 11.91 5.40
C PHE A 66 10.02 12.28 6.74
N ALA A 67 10.61 13.24 7.46
CA ALA A 67 10.14 13.72 8.77
C ALA A 67 8.89 14.63 8.69
N TYR A 68 8.66 15.25 7.53
CA TYR A 68 7.59 16.21 7.31
C TYR A 68 6.86 15.98 5.99
N ALA A 69 5.56 16.24 6.03
CA ALA A 69 4.67 16.33 4.89
C ALA A 69 4.07 17.74 4.83
N ALA A 70 3.86 18.27 3.63
CA ALA A 70 3.31 19.61 3.46
C ALA A 70 2.35 19.67 2.28
N LEU A 71 1.22 20.34 2.50
CA LEU A 71 0.16 20.52 1.51
C LEU A 71 0.09 21.96 1.03
N LYS A 72 -0.03 22.13 -0.28
CA LYS A 72 -0.23 23.41 -0.96
C LYS A 72 -1.34 23.26 -2.01
N ASN A 73 -1.99 24.37 -2.37
CA ASN A 73 -2.91 24.42 -3.52
C ASN A 73 -3.94 23.28 -3.61
N SER A 74 -4.56 22.92 -2.49
CA SER A 74 -5.61 21.88 -2.38
C SER A 74 -5.17 20.43 -2.60
N ALA A 75 -4.12 20.17 -3.40
CA ALA A 75 -3.79 18.81 -3.83
C ALA A 75 -2.28 18.51 -3.96
N GLU A 76 -1.41 19.50 -3.76
CA GLU A 76 0.03 19.32 -3.95
C GLU A 76 0.67 18.85 -2.64
N CYS A 77 1.23 17.63 -2.64
CA CYS A 77 1.93 17.07 -1.49
C CYS A 77 3.46 17.16 -1.67
N TYR A 78 4.13 17.62 -0.64
CA TYR A 78 5.58 17.80 -0.58
C TYR A 78 6.16 17.09 0.65
N CYS A 79 7.34 16.48 0.50
CA CYS A 79 8.01 15.75 1.57
C CYS A 79 9.40 16.32 1.85
N GLY A 80 9.82 16.35 3.12
CA GLY A 80 11.12 16.89 3.50
C GLY A 80 11.62 16.43 4.88
N ASN A 81 12.92 16.59 5.11
CA ASN A 81 13.61 16.25 6.37
C ASN A 81 14.13 17.48 7.12
N ASP A 82 14.17 18.64 6.47
CA ASP A 82 14.78 19.85 7.02
C ASP A 82 13.95 20.44 8.16
N SER A 83 14.56 21.37 8.90
CA SER A 83 13.86 22.17 9.90
C SER A 83 12.83 23.08 9.22
N VAL A 84 11.66 22.52 8.87
CA VAL A 84 10.50 23.20 8.28
C VAL A 84 9.98 24.32 9.20
N THR A 85 10.60 24.55 10.36
CA THR A 85 10.25 25.61 11.31
C THR A 85 11.23 26.78 11.34
N VAL A 86 12.40 26.71 10.68
CA VAL A 86 13.44 27.75 10.77
C VAL A 86 13.30 28.84 9.69
N TYR A 87 12.76 28.51 8.52
CA TYR A 87 12.65 29.43 7.37
C TYR A 87 11.23 29.93 7.09
N TYR A 88 10.25 29.51 7.88
CA TYR A 88 8.86 29.81 7.62
C TYR A 88 8.29 30.79 8.63
N ASN A 89 7.65 31.83 8.11
CA ASN A 89 6.87 32.74 8.93
C ASN A 89 5.50 32.11 9.16
N ASN A 90 5.02 32.11 10.40
CA ASN A 90 3.65 31.73 10.73
C ASN A 90 2.72 32.87 10.28
N PRO A 91 1.95 32.71 9.19
CA PRO A 91 1.12 33.77 8.66
C PRO A 91 -0.16 33.93 9.50
N SER A 92 -0.87 35.04 9.29
CA SER A 92 -2.19 35.24 9.90
C SER A 92 -3.18 34.15 9.48
N ASN A 93 -4.11 33.80 10.38
CA ASN A 93 -5.24 32.91 10.08
C ASN A 93 -5.94 33.34 8.78
N GLY A 94 -5.81 32.54 7.72
CA GLY A 94 -6.48 32.80 6.44
C GLY A 94 -5.72 32.35 5.19
N THR A 95 -4.40 32.20 5.23
CA THR A 95 -3.63 31.84 4.02
C THR A 95 -3.56 30.33 3.75
N CYS A 96 -3.75 29.47 4.76
CA CYS A 96 -3.92 28.02 4.59
C CYS A 96 -5.40 27.59 4.57
N ASN A 97 -6.23 28.24 3.77
CA ASN A 97 -7.67 28.01 3.70
C ASN A 97 -8.12 27.21 2.46
N SER A 98 -7.20 26.84 1.55
CA SER A 98 -7.57 26.03 0.40
C SER A 98 -8.10 24.68 0.85
N THR A 99 -9.33 24.39 0.45
CA THR A 99 -9.98 23.11 0.72
C THR A 99 -9.22 21.97 0.06
N CYS A 100 -9.02 20.86 0.77
CA CYS A 100 -8.36 19.67 0.22
C CYS A 100 -9.20 19.03 -0.89
N ALA A 101 -8.56 18.61 -1.97
CA ALA A 101 -9.25 17.99 -3.10
C ALA A 101 -9.90 16.64 -2.74
N GLY A 102 -9.26 15.84 -1.89
CA GLY A 102 -9.77 14.55 -1.42
C GLY A 102 -10.79 14.64 -0.29
N ASN A 103 -10.77 15.73 0.50
CA ASN A 103 -11.66 15.91 1.64
C ASN A 103 -12.05 17.38 1.85
N PRO A 104 -13.29 17.78 1.47
CA PRO A 104 -13.68 19.18 1.52
C PRO A 104 -13.82 19.76 2.93
N ASN A 105 -13.78 18.93 3.97
CA ASN A 105 -13.86 19.37 5.36
C ASN A 105 -12.49 19.75 5.95
N LEU A 106 -11.41 19.55 5.20
CA LEU A 106 -10.04 19.82 5.63
C LEU A 106 -9.43 20.92 4.76
N THR A 107 -8.40 21.58 5.30
CA THR A 107 -7.60 22.57 4.55
C THR A 107 -6.21 22.00 4.23
N CYS A 108 -5.72 22.32 3.03
CA CYS A 108 -4.52 21.80 2.38
C CYS A 108 -3.67 22.96 1.80
N GLY A 109 -3.27 23.87 2.69
CA GLY A 109 -2.42 25.02 2.33
C GLY A 109 -3.19 26.14 1.62
N GLY A 110 -2.49 26.87 0.75
CA GLY A 110 -2.97 27.96 -0.08
C GLY A 110 -1.98 28.34 -1.18
N GLU A 111 -2.27 29.39 -1.94
CA GLU A 111 -1.48 29.79 -3.13
C GLU A 111 0.02 29.97 -2.83
N ASN A 112 0.32 30.60 -1.69
CA ASN A 112 1.70 30.85 -1.22
C ASN A 112 1.94 30.32 0.20
N ALA A 113 1.10 29.39 0.65
CA ALA A 113 1.14 28.90 2.02
C ALA A 113 1.07 27.37 2.07
N PHE A 114 1.95 26.79 2.87
CA PHE A 114 1.98 25.37 3.15
C PHE A 114 1.29 25.10 4.48
N LYS A 115 0.49 24.04 4.49
CA LYS A 115 0.07 23.41 5.74
C LYS A 115 0.96 22.20 5.97
N VAL A 116 1.80 22.28 6.98
CA VAL A 116 2.83 21.29 7.28
C VAL A 116 2.32 20.33 8.35
N TYR A 117 2.82 19.09 8.31
CA TYR A 117 2.51 18.01 9.24
C TYR A 117 3.79 17.23 9.57
N SER A 118 3.88 16.67 10.77
CA SER A 118 4.94 15.73 11.14
C SER A 118 4.51 14.31 10.79
N THR A 119 5.42 13.53 10.21
CA THR A 119 5.23 12.11 9.92
C THR A 119 5.61 11.21 11.11
N ILE A 120 6.48 11.72 11.99
CA ILE A 120 7.11 10.97 13.09
C ILE A 120 6.11 10.62 14.21
N THR A 121 5.02 11.37 14.34
CA THR A 121 3.97 11.11 15.33
C THR A 121 3.03 9.98 14.94
N ASN A 122 3.14 9.42 13.72
CA ASN A 122 2.27 8.35 13.28
C ASN A 122 2.76 7.00 13.84
N SER A 123 2.12 6.53 14.92
CA SER A 123 2.47 5.27 15.59
C SER A 123 2.36 4.03 14.69
N HIS A 124 1.66 4.13 13.55
CA HIS A 124 1.61 3.08 12.52
C HIS A 124 2.97 2.83 11.85
N TYR A 125 3.87 3.81 11.87
CA TYR A 125 5.16 3.76 11.17
C TYR A 125 6.37 3.52 12.08
N SER A 126 6.15 3.28 13.38
CA SER A 126 7.21 2.97 14.36
C SER A 126 7.68 1.50 14.30
N TYR A 127 7.66 0.89 13.12
CA TYR A 127 8.18 -0.47 12.90
C TYR A 127 9.70 -0.42 12.67
N GLY A 128 10.46 -0.95 13.64
CA GLY A 128 11.92 -1.17 13.67
C GLY A 128 12.65 -0.87 12.36
N GLN A 129 12.92 0.42 12.13
CA GLN A 129 13.52 0.96 10.91
C GLN A 129 14.96 0.45 10.75
N ASN A 130 15.12 -0.72 10.12
CA ASN A 130 16.43 -1.23 9.71
C ASN A 130 16.71 -0.92 8.23
N ILE A 131 15.83 -0.19 7.54
CA ILE A 131 15.99 0.22 6.14
C ILE A 131 16.26 1.72 6.04
N ASN A 132 17.16 2.11 5.13
CA ASN A 132 17.42 3.50 4.80
C ASN A 132 16.67 3.91 3.52
N ILE A 133 16.64 5.22 3.24
CA ILE A 133 15.96 5.80 2.07
C ILE A 133 16.38 5.14 0.75
N ASN A 134 17.68 4.92 0.53
CA ASN A 134 18.17 4.32 -0.71
C ASN A 134 17.63 2.91 -0.91
N LYS A 135 17.57 2.12 0.18
CA LYS A 135 16.99 0.77 0.11
C LYS A 135 15.49 0.83 -0.18
N LYS A 136 14.76 1.76 0.43
CA LYS A 136 13.33 1.95 0.18
C LYS A 136 13.04 2.30 -1.29
N LEU A 137 13.83 3.21 -1.88
CA LEU A 137 13.73 3.57 -3.30
C LEU A 137 14.01 2.39 -4.24
N GLU A 138 14.98 1.53 -3.91
CA GLU A 138 15.25 0.32 -4.69
C GLU A 138 14.07 -0.65 -4.66
N LEU A 139 13.47 -0.87 -3.47
CA LEU A 139 12.32 -1.76 -3.30
C LEU A 139 11.10 -1.30 -4.12
N ILE A 140 10.81 0.00 -4.13
CA ILE A 140 9.69 0.59 -4.87
C ILE A 140 9.92 0.56 -6.39
N SER A 141 11.11 0.95 -6.85
CA SER A 141 11.40 1.11 -8.28
C SER A 141 11.57 -0.21 -9.04
N LYS A 142 12.21 -1.21 -8.40
CA LYS A 142 12.64 -2.43 -9.09
C LYS A 142 11.87 -3.68 -8.67
N ASN A 143 11.29 -3.71 -7.45
CA ASN A 143 10.69 -4.87 -6.78
C ASN A 143 11.13 -6.22 -7.39
N SER A 144 12.23 -6.77 -6.87
CA SER A 144 12.90 -7.94 -7.44
C SER A 144 12.19 -9.28 -7.20
N ASP A 145 11.00 -9.29 -6.59
CA ASP A 145 10.25 -10.54 -6.39
C ASP A 145 9.71 -11.03 -7.76
N PRO A 146 10.07 -12.24 -8.23
CA PRO A 146 9.60 -12.75 -9.51
C PRO A 146 8.09 -12.97 -9.58
N ARG A 147 7.40 -12.98 -8.43
CA ARG A 147 5.95 -13.07 -8.34
C ARG A 147 5.29 -11.71 -8.56
N TYR A 148 5.99 -10.60 -8.40
CA TYR A 148 5.42 -9.26 -8.55
C TYR A 148 4.96 -9.00 -9.99
N GLN A 149 3.73 -8.53 -10.15
CA GLN A 149 3.09 -8.25 -11.44
C GLN A 149 2.99 -6.75 -11.73
N GLY A 150 3.22 -5.89 -10.72
CA GLY A 150 3.18 -4.43 -10.86
C GLY A 150 2.27 -3.76 -9.84
N CYS A 151 2.23 -2.43 -9.96
CA CYS A 151 1.36 -1.55 -9.19
C CYS A 151 0.11 -1.20 -10.02
N PHE A 152 -1.07 -1.31 -9.41
CA PHE A 152 -2.35 -1.11 -10.09
C PHE A 152 -3.28 -0.24 -9.25
N GLN A 153 -4.04 0.65 -9.90
CA GLN A 153 -5.05 1.46 -9.21
C GLN A 153 -6.18 0.56 -8.72
N ASP A 154 -6.59 0.77 -7.46
CA ASP A 154 -7.69 0.08 -6.82
C ASP A 154 -8.66 1.05 -6.14
N GLY A 155 -9.84 0.57 -5.78
CA GLY A 155 -10.75 1.32 -4.93
C GLY A 155 -12.11 0.66 -4.78
N PRO A 156 -12.90 1.09 -3.78
CA PRO A 156 -14.17 0.43 -3.45
C PRO A 156 -15.20 0.47 -4.59
N SER A 157 -15.14 1.47 -5.48
CA SER A 157 -15.99 1.57 -6.67
C SER A 157 -15.38 0.96 -7.94
N CYS A 158 -14.12 0.53 -7.90
CA CYS A 158 -13.35 0.07 -9.05
C CYS A 158 -12.33 -0.99 -8.61
N ARG A 159 -12.84 -2.06 -7.97
CA ARG A 159 -11.98 -3.11 -7.43
C ARG A 159 -11.18 -3.80 -8.52
N THR A 160 -9.84 -3.79 -8.40
CA THR A 160 -8.95 -4.39 -9.39
C THR A 160 -9.05 -5.91 -9.36
N LEU A 161 -8.98 -6.51 -8.16
CA LEU A 161 -9.07 -7.96 -7.99
C LEU A 161 -10.53 -8.39 -7.83
N ASN A 162 -10.93 -9.36 -8.64
CA ASN A 162 -12.32 -9.82 -8.74
C ASN A 162 -12.72 -10.93 -7.76
N GLY A 163 -11.94 -11.18 -6.71
CA GLY A 163 -12.22 -12.24 -5.74
C GLY A 163 -12.86 -11.74 -4.46
N THR A 164 -12.09 -11.74 -3.37
CA THR A 164 -12.62 -11.59 -2.01
C THR A 164 -12.63 -10.15 -1.51
N THR A 165 -13.42 -9.91 -0.47
CA THR A 165 -13.23 -8.74 0.42
C THR A 165 -11.85 -8.82 1.08
N PRO A 166 -11.25 -7.67 1.44
CA PRO A 166 -9.92 -7.66 2.04
C PRO A 166 -9.91 -8.39 3.37
N GLN A 167 -8.86 -9.19 3.59
CA GLN A 167 -8.45 -9.61 4.93
C GLN A 167 -7.49 -8.55 5.48
N VAL A 168 -7.65 -8.18 6.75
CA VAL A 168 -6.87 -7.12 7.40
C VAL A 168 -6.09 -7.74 8.55
N GLU A 169 -4.76 -7.61 8.51
CA GLU A 169 -3.89 -8.16 9.55
C GLU A 169 -2.86 -7.12 10.02
N ASN A 170 -2.63 -7.04 11.32
CA ASN A 170 -1.67 -6.10 11.93
C ASN A 170 -0.20 -6.50 11.74
N SER A 171 0.05 -7.68 11.18
CA SER A 171 1.37 -8.22 10.87
C SER A 171 1.46 -8.75 9.44
N MET A 172 0.65 -8.20 8.51
CA MET A 172 0.62 -8.61 7.12
C MET A 172 2.02 -8.51 6.45
N THR A 173 2.39 -9.56 5.72
CA THR A 173 3.54 -9.60 4.82
C THR A 173 3.11 -10.03 3.41
N ILE A 174 4.00 -9.88 2.42
CA ILE A 174 3.74 -10.37 1.06
C ILE A 174 3.44 -11.88 1.08
N ASP A 175 4.21 -12.65 1.83
CA ASP A 175 4.08 -14.10 1.88
C ASP A 175 2.80 -14.54 2.61
N ASP A 176 2.38 -13.80 3.64
CA ASP A 176 1.10 -14.06 4.32
C ASP A 176 -0.07 -13.90 3.35
N CYS A 177 -0.12 -12.79 2.60
CA CYS A 177 -1.21 -12.57 1.65
C CYS A 177 -1.20 -13.62 0.51
N ILE A 178 -0.04 -13.96 -0.01
CA ILE A 178 0.09 -15.03 -1.01
C ILE A 178 -0.42 -16.37 -0.44
N ASN A 179 -0.09 -16.70 0.81
CA ASN A 179 -0.54 -17.91 1.46
C ASN A 179 -2.06 -17.93 1.68
N ILE A 180 -2.65 -16.82 2.12
CA ILE A 180 -4.10 -16.65 2.26
C ILE A 180 -4.78 -16.92 0.91
N CYS A 181 -4.30 -16.30 -0.17
CA CYS A 181 -4.90 -16.48 -1.49
C CYS A 181 -4.68 -17.88 -2.06
N ASN A 182 -3.52 -18.51 -1.80
CA ASN A 182 -3.24 -19.89 -2.18
C ASN A 182 -4.19 -20.89 -1.50
N GLN A 183 -4.41 -20.75 -0.19
CA GLN A 183 -5.33 -21.61 0.56
C GLN A 183 -6.78 -21.51 0.03
N ASN A 184 -7.14 -20.37 -0.55
CA ASN A 184 -8.44 -20.13 -1.15
C ASN A 184 -8.47 -20.36 -2.68
N SER A 185 -7.43 -20.99 -3.25
CA SER A 185 -7.34 -21.35 -4.68
C SER A 185 -7.43 -20.16 -5.66
N PHE A 186 -6.92 -18.99 -5.27
CA PHE A 186 -6.83 -17.82 -6.14
C PHE A 186 -5.48 -17.76 -6.86
N LYS A 187 -5.48 -17.17 -8.07
CA LYS A 187 -4.27 -17.00 -8.90
C LYS A 187 -3.41 -15.80 -8.52
N TYR A 188 -4.02 -14.80 -7.89
CA TYR A 188 -3.37 -13.53 -7.55
C TYR A 188 -3.68 -13.11 -6.12
N ALA A 189 -2.67 -12.49 -5.52
CA ALA A 189 -2.73 -11.80 -4.25
C ALA A 189 -2.44 -10.32 -4.51
N GLY A 190 -3.18 -9.42 -3.87
CA GLY A 190 -2.98 -7.98 -3.95
C GLY A 190 -2.90 -7.40 -2.56
N LEU A 191 -1.88 -6.58 -2.31
CA LEU A 191 -1.71 -5.91 -1.03
C LEU A 191 -2.02 -4.42 -1.19
N GLU A 192 -2.86 -3.88 -0.30
CA GLU A 192 -3.26 -2.47 -0.23
C GLU A 192 -2.91 -1.92 1.16
N ASP A 193 -2.46 -0.67 1.21
CA ASP A 193 -2.30 0.11 2.44
C ASP A 193 -1.42 -0.56 3.54
N GLY A 194 -0.50 -1.45 3.16
CA GLY A 194 0.43 -2.09 4.09
C GLY A 194 -0.12 -3.28 4.90
N HIS A 195 -1.45 -3.38 5.04
CA HIS A 195 -2.10 -4.32 5.97
C HIS A 195 -3.29 -5.09 5.39
N GLN A 196 -3.74 -4.72 4.19
CA GLN A 196 -4.90 -5.35 3.55
C GLN A 196 -4.44 -6.37 2.50
N CYS A 197 -5.11 -7.51 2.47
CA CYS A 197 -4.88 -8.58 1.51
C CYS A 197 -6.13 -8.90 0.71
N PHE A 198 -6.03 -8.82 -0.60
CA PHE A 198 -7.06 -9.13 -1.58
C PHE A 198 -6.66 -10.35 -2.39
N CYS A 199 -7.62 -11.21 -2.69
CA CYS A 199 -7.41 -12.36 -3.56
C CYS A 199 -8.27 -12.23 -4.80
N GLY A 200 -7.79 -12.73 -5.94
CA GLY A 200 -8.53 -12.71 -7.19
C GLY A 200 -7.98 -13.66 -8.24
N ASN A 201 -8.77 -13.88 -9.29
CA ASN A 201 -8.38 -14.71 -10.43
C ASN A 201 -8.13 -13.90 -11.69
N ASP A 202 -8.46 -12.62 -11.65
CA ASP A 202 -8.22 -11.62 -12.68
C ASP A 202 -7.98 -10.27 -11.99
N TYR A 203 -7.12 -9.45 -12.60
CA TYR A 203 -6.83 -8.07 -12.19
C TYR A 203 -7.04 -7.08 -13.34
N THR A 204 -7.72 -7.50 -14.40
CA THR A 204 -8.18 -6.63 -15.49
C THR A 204 -9.61 -6.17 -15.23
N VAL A 205 -9.87 -4.89 -15.47
CA VAL A 205 -11.20 -4.29 -15.43
C VAL A 205 -11.57 -3.95 -16.87
N ASN A 206 -12.70 -4.48 -17.36
CA ASN A 206 -13.10 -4.37 -18.78
C ASN A 206 -12.01 -4.84 -19.76
N GLY A 207 -11.22 -5.85 -19.38
CA GLY A 207 -10.13 -6.40 -20.20
C GLY A 207 -8.85 -5.55 -20.23
N GLN A 208 -8.77 -4.50 -19.41
CA GLN A 208 -7.58 -3.66 -19.29
C GLN A 208 -7.09 -3.61 -17.84
N ALA A 209 -5.79 -3.76 -17.64
CA ALA A 209 -5.19 -3.51 -16.34
C ALA A 209 -4.98 -1.99 -16.16
N SER A 210 -5.49 -1.42 -15.07
CA SER A 210 -5.28 -0.01 -14.74
C SER A 210 -3.97 0.16 -13.97
N GLY A 211 -2.85 0.13 -14.70
CA GLY A 211 -1.53 0.34 -14.11
C GLY A 211 -1.42 1.67 -13.37
N ALA A 212 -0.71 1.67 -12.25
CA ALA A 212 -0.39 2.85 -11.46
C ALA A 212 1.14 3.09 -11.47
N PRO A 213 1.59 4.34 -11.28
CA PRO A 213 3.00 4.61 -11.00
C PRO A 213 3.45 3.83 -9.76
N ASN A 214 4.69 3.32 -9.76
CA ASN A 214 5.22 2.58 -8.60
C ASN A 214 5.21 3.43 -7.33
N GLU A 215 5.26 4.75 -7.45
CA GLU A 215 5.18 5.69 -6.34
C GLU A 215 3.87 5.58 -5.54
N GLN A 216 2.78 5.14 -6.19
CA GLN A 216 1.51 4.86 -5.51
C GLN A 216 1.55 3.55 -4.71
N CYS A 217 2.45 2.62 -5.05
CA CYS A 217 2.72 1.42 -4.29
C CYS A 217 4.01 1.60 -3.46
N SER A 218 4.01 2.53 -2.52
CA SER A 218 5.17 2.84 -1.69
C SER A 218 5.03 2.36 -0.25
N THR A 219 3.86 1.85 0.15
CA THR A 219 3.56 1.49 1.53
C THR A 219 4.27 0.23 1.97
N SER A 220 4.97 0.35 3.10
CA SER A 220 5.63 -0.79 3.74
C SER A 220 4.60 -1.79 4.27
N CYS A 221 4.93 -3.07 4.22
CA CYS A 221 4.14 -4.08 4.91
C CYS A 221 4.23 -3.88 6.43
N VAL A 222 3.09 -3.94 7.13
CA VAL A 222 3.08 -3.78 8.60
C VAL A 222 3.85 -4.91 9.30
N GLY A 223 3.89 -6.12 8.74
CA GLY A 223 4.68 -7.23 9.29
C GLY A 223 6.17 -7.22 8.90
N ASN A 224 6.56 -6.49 7.85
CA ASN A 224 7.94 -6.45 7.36
C ASN A 224 8.21 -5.18 6.52
N ASN A 225 8.85 -4.18 7.11
CA ASN A 225 9.12 -2.90 6.46
C ASN A 225 10.07 -2.97 5.24
N SER A 226 10.77 -4.08 5.05
CA SER A 226 11.62 -4.32 3.88
C SER A 226 10.82 -4.86 2.67
N GLN A 227 9.50 -4.94 2.79
CA GLN A 227 8.57 -5.37 1.75
C GLN A 227 7.59 -4.24 1.42
N ILE A 228 7.12 -4.21 0.17
CA ILE A 228 6.15 -3.23 -0.33
C ILE A 228 4.78 -3.91 -0.49
N CYS A 229 3.79 -3.35 0.20
CA CYS A 229 2.44 -3.87 0.36
C CYS A 229 1.40 -2.90 -0.21
N GLY A 230 1.63 -2.42 -1.43
CA GLY A 230 0.73 -1.50 -2.14
C GLY A 230 0.85 -0.07 -1.65
N GLY A 231 -0.27 0.62 -1.67
CA GLY A 231 -0.48 1.90 -1.03
C GLY A 231 -1.95 2.28 -1.03
N PRO A 232 -2.29 3.50 -0.60
CA PRO A 232 -3.68 3.92 -0.54
C PRO A 232 -4.31 3.92 -1.94
N PHE A 233 -5.37 3.15 -2.14
CA PHE A 233 -6.04 2.99 -3.45
C PHE A 233 -5.13 2.43 -4.56
N ALA A 234 -4.08 1.68 -4.17
CA ALA A 234 -3.16 1.05 -5.10
C ALA A 234 -2.72 -0.34 -4.61
N LEU A 235 -2.88 -1.35 -5.47
CA LEU A 235 -2.49 -2.73 -5.20
C LEU A 235 -1.10 -3.04 -5.74
N SER A 236 -0.24 -3.57 -4.87
CA SER A 236 0.90 -4.38 -5.31
C SER A 236 0.41 -5.81 -5.57
N ILE A 237 0.36 -6.23 -6.84
CA ILE A 237 -0.17 -7.53 -7.24
C ILE A 237 0.96 -8.55 -7.39
N TYR A 238 0.75 -9.75 -6.85
CA TYR A 238 1.67 -10.88 -6.90
C TYR A 238 0.96 -12.13 -7.44
N LYS A 239 1.68 -12.93 -8.24
CA LYS A 239 1.26 -14.28 -8.62
C LYS A 239 1.29 -15.18 -7.41
N VAL A 240 0.18 -15.89 -7.21
CA VAL A 240 0.12 -17.01 -6.28
C VAL A 240 0.73 -18.22 -6.98
N PRO A 241 1.75 -18.88 -6.41
CA PRO A 241 2.24 -20.12 -6.95
C PRO A 241 1.09 -21.13 -7.01
N ASN A 242 0.78 -21.62 -8.21
CA ASN A 242 -0.11 -22.76 -8.32
C ASN A 242 0.58 -23.90 -7.58
N ASN A 243 0.04 -24.27 -6.41
CA ASN A 243 0.12 -25.65 -5.97
C ASN A 243 -0.75 -26.46 -6.96
N SER A 244 -0.33 -26.53 -8.24
CA SER A 244 -0.67 -27.62 -9.13
C SER A 244 -0.44 -28.82 -8.26
N SER A 245 -1.55 -29.44 -7.86
CA SER A 245 -1.61 -30.41 -6.79
C SER A 245 -0.27 -31.13 -6.72
N THR A 246 0.47 -30.97 -5.61
CA THR A 246 1.11 -32.17 -5.11
C THR A 246 -0.09 -33.09 -4.91
N ASN A 247 -0.44 -33.82 -5.96
CA ASN A 247 -1.16 -35.05 -5.89
C ASN A 247 -0.25 -35.80 -4.93
N SER A 248 -0.51 -35.66 -3.64
CA SER A 248 -0.05 -36.56 -2.61
C SER A 248 -0.70 -37.85 -3.05
N THR A 249 -0.07 -38.50 -4.04
CA THR A 249 -0.50 -39.76 -4.57
C THR A 249 -0.27 -40.65 -3.38
N LEU A 250 -1.38 -41.00 -2.74
CA LEU A 250 -1.36 -41.88 -1.60
C LEU A 250 -0.94 -43.23 -2.16
N LYS A 251 0.37 -43.49 -2.20
CA LYS A 251 0.89 -44.74 -2.72
C LYS A 251 0.59 -45.77 -1.65
N ILE A 252 -0.33 -46.68 -1.95
CA ILE A 252 -0.57 -47.85 -1.12
C ILE A 252 0.73 -48.66 -1.18
N VAL A 253 1.43 -48.74 -0.06
CA VAL A 253 2.71 -49.47 0.06
C VAL A 253 2.46 -50.89 0.55
N GLY A 254 1.28 -51.16 1.10
CA GLY A 254 0.89 -52.51 1.50
C GLY A 254 -0.60 -52.63 1.77
N VAL A 255 -1.08 -53.86 1.69
CA VAL A 255 -2.44 -54.25 2.06
C VAL A 255 -2.32 -55.38 3.08
N VAL A 256 -2.98 -55.21 4.23
CA VAL A 256 -3.07 -56.26 5.25
C VAL A 256 -4.47 -56.86 5.19
N LEU A 257 -4.53 -58.18 5.00
CA LEU A 257 -5.74 -58.96 5.05
C LEU A 257 -5.88 -59.58 6.43
N GLY A 258 -7.02 -59.36 7.08
CA GLY A 258 -7.37 -59.99 8.36
C GLY A 258 -8.81 -60.48 8.36
N VAL A 259 -9.12 -61.45 9.23
CA VAL A 259 -10.49 -61.90 9.48
C VAL A 259 -10.84 -61.58 10.93
N LEU A 260 -11.86 -60.76 11.14
CA LEU A 260 -12.36 -60.39 12.46
C LEU A 260 -13.83 -60.80 12.52
N GLY A 261 -14.16 -61.76 13.38
CA GLY A 261 -15.53 -62.25 13.54
C GLY A 261 -16.14 -62.86 12.27
N GLY A 262 -15.32 -63.45 11.39
CA GLY A 262 -15.77 -64.02 10.11
C GLY A 262 -15.90 -63.01 8.96
N VAL A 263 -15.61 -61.72 9.19
CA VAL A 263 -15.59 -60.68 8.15
C VAL A 263 -14.17 -60.43 7.69
N LEU A 264 -13.96 -60.42 6.36
CA LEU A 264 -12.68 -60.07 5.74
C LEU A 264 -12.47 -58.55 5.85
N VAL A 265 -11.41 -58.13 6.51
CA VAL A 265 -11.02 -56.72 6.67
C VAL A 265 -9.76 -56.46 5.86
N LEU A 266 -9.80 -55.41 5.05
CA LEU A 266 -8.68 -54.90 4.27
C LEU A 266 -8.18 -53.60 4.91
N LEU A 267 -6.93 -53.59 5.38
CA LEU A 267 -6.26 -52.38 5.85
C LEU A 267 -5.21 -51.95 4.83
N PHE A 268 -5.35 -50.72 4.34
CA PHE A 268 -4.40 -50.12 3.40
C PHE A 268 -3.34 -49.34 4.18
N ILE A 269 -2.07 -49.72 4.02
CA ILE A 269 -0.93 -48.95 4.52
C ILE A 269 -0.48 -48.04 3.39
N ALA A 270 -0.52 -46.74 3.63
CA ALA A 270 -0.18 -45.75 2.63
C ALA A 270 0.89 -44.79 3.14
N ARG A 271 1.82 -44.41 2.26
CA ARG A 271 2.88 -43.44 2.59
C ARG A 271 2.68 -42.19 1.74
N ARG A 272 2.79 -41.02 2.37
CA ARG A 272 2.78 -39.73 1.68
C ARG A 272 4.12 -39.53 0.97
N ILE A 273 4.07 -39.35 -0.35
CA ILE A 273 5.24 -38.97 -1.14
C ILE A 273 5.08 -37.48 -1.42
N THR A 274 6.00 -36.69 -0.87
CA THR A 274 6.22 -35.27 -1.19
C THR A 274 7.26 -35.16 -2.28
#